data_AF-A0A563BDN5-F1
#
_entry.id   AF-A0A563BDN5-F1
#
_cell.length_a   1.000
_cell.length_b   1.000
_cell.length_c   1.000
_cell.angle_alpha   90.00
_cell.angle_beta   90.00
_cell.angle_gamma   90.00
#
_symmetry.space_group_name_H-M   'P 1'
#
loop_
_entity.id
_entity.type
_entity.pdbx_description
1 polymer ?
#
loop_
_entity_poly.entity_id
_entity_poly.type
_entity_poly.pdbx_seq_one_letter_code
_entity_poly.pdbx_strand_id
1 'polypeptide(L)' 'MKKRTFCAKPLVEVTYVLKYLDRDGVRHEIINKDYAEIQRAARYLKEKGAEDVDILARLPKKESSGMFPVNN' A
#
# COMPACT_ATOMS: atom_id res chain seq x y z
N MET A 1 -20.06 -29.23 21.16
CA MET A 1 -19.44 -28.67 19.93
C MET A 1 -18.99 -27.24 20.20
N LYS A 2 -17.69 -27.00 20.40
CA LYS A 2 -17.14 -25.65 20.65
C LYS A 2 -16.93 -24.93 19.32
N LYS A 3 -17.68 -23.84 19.08
CA LYS A 3 -17.53 -22.99 17.90
C LYS A 3 -16.15 -22.32 17.95
N ARG A 4 -15.28 -22.65 16.99
CA ARG A 4 -14.04 -21.93 16.76
C ARG A 4 -14.43 -20.57 16.20
N THR A 5 -14.35 -19.53 17.03
CA THR A 5 -14.42 -18.15 16.58
C THR A 5 -13.25 -17.94 15.63
N PHE A 6 -13.55 -17.92 14.32
CA PHE A 6 -12.64 -17.49 13.29
C PHE A 6 -12.33 -16.02 13.58
N CYS A 7 -11.20 -15.74 14.22
CA CYS A 7 -10.65 -14.40 14.26
C CYS A 7 -10.29 -14.03 12.83
N ALA A 8 -11.23 -13.39 12.12
CA ALA A 8 -10.97 -12.74 10.86
C ALA A 8 -9.84 -11.74 11.11
N LYS A 9 -8.64 -12.05 10.60
CA LYS A 9 -7.55 -11.07 10.58
C LYS A 9 -8.13 -9.81 9.94
N PRO A 10 -8.01 -8.63 10.57
CA PRO A 10 -8.22 -7.40 9.83
C PRO A 10 -7.12 -7.39 8.78
N LEU A 11 -7.44 -7.79 7.55
CA LEU A 11 -6.61 -7.53 6.38
C LEU A 11 -6.69 -6.02 6.20
N VAL A 12 -5.82 -5.33 6.93
CA VAL A 12 -5.56 -3.91 6.73
C VAL A 12 -5.13 -3.80 5.27
N GLU A 13 -6.01 -3.28 4.42
CA GLU A 13 -5.74 -3.18 2.98
C GLU A 13 -4.61 -2.18 2.74
N VAL A 14 -3.39 -2.70 2.58
CA VAL A 14 -2.22 -1.88 2.25
C VAL A 14 -2.28 -1.53 0.77
N THR A 15 -2.14 -0.26 0.46
CA THR A 15 -1.97 0.22 -0.91
C THR A 15 -0.53 0.64 -1.10
N TYR A 16 0.07 0.21 -2.19
CA TYR A 16 1.43 0.55 -2.58
C TYR A 16 1.38 1.59 -3.70
N VAL A 17 2.27 2.56 -3.64
CA VAL A 17 2.34 3.68 -4.55
C VAL A 17 3.76 3.74 -5.11
N LEU A 18 3.90 3.55 -6.41
CA LEU A 18 5.14 3.67 -7.14
C LEU A 18 5.21 5.04 -7.80
N LYS A 19 6.21 5.83 -7.43
CA LYS A 19 6.51 7.12 -8.04
C LYS A 19 7.76 6.97 -8.89
N TYR A 20 7.77 7.57 -10.07
CA TYR A 20 8.95 7.60 -10.91
C TYR A 20 8.98 8.85 -11.79
N LEU A 21 10.17 9.23 -12.22
CA LEU A 21 10.42 10.22 -13.25
C LEU A 21 10.65 9.50 -14.58
N ASP A 22 9.80 9.74 -15.56
CA ASP A 22 10.02 9.21 -16.90
C ASP A 22 11.14 9.99 -17.62
N ARG A 23 11.64 9.46 -18.72
CA ARG A 23 12.71 10.08 -19.53
C ARG A 23 12.36 11.47 -20.03
N ASP A 24 11.08 11.73 -20.21
CA ASP A 24 10.55 13.04 -20.63
C ASP A 24 10.55 14.07 -19.47
N GLY A 25 11.05 13.70 -18.28
CA GLY A 25 11.05 14.54 -17.08
C GLY A 25 9.67 14.64 -16.41
N VAL A 26 8.70 13.82 -16.83
CA VAL A 26 7.34 13.79 -16.29
C VAL A 26 7.28 12.85 -15.10
N ARG A 27 6.67 13.31 -14.00
CA ARG A 27 6.46 12.48 -12.81
C ARG A 27 5.17 11.68 -12.95
N HIS A 28 5.27 10.38 -12.72
CA HIS A 28 4.16 9.45 -12.76
C HIS A 28 3.97 8.78 -11.39
N GLU A 29 2.71 8.45 -11.07
CA GLU A 29 2.32 7.73 -9.86
C GLU A 29 1.44 6.54 -10.24
N ILE A 30 1.80 5.33 -9.80
CA ILE A 30 1.04 4.09 -9.98
C ILE A 30 0.64 3.57 -8.61
N ILE A 31 -0.65 3.31 -8.41
CA ILE A 31 -1.20 2.81 -7.15
C ILE A 31 -1.71 1.39 -7.34
N ASN A 32 -1.28 0.45 -6.51
CA ASN A 32 -1.74 -0.93 -6.55
C ASN A 32 -1.81 -1.54 -5.14
N LYS A 33 -2.73 -2.49 -4.91
CA LYS A 33 -2.82 -3.25 -3.66
C LYS A 33 -1.80 -4.39 -3.60
N ASP A 34 -1.31 -4.86 -4.75
CA ASP A 34 -0.33 -5.94 -4.82
C ASP A 34 1.12 -5.42 -4.85
N TYR A 35 1.93 -5.85 -3.89
CA TYR A 35 3.34 -5.45 -3.79
C TYR A 35 4.21 -6.05 -4.90
N ALA A 36 3.94 -7.30 -5.30
CA ALA A 36 4.74 -7.97 -6.32
C ALA A 36 4.53 -7.36 -7.71
N GLU A 37 3.33 -6.87 -8.01
CA GLU A 37 3.07 -6.07 -9.21
C GLU A 37 3.83 -4.74 -9.19
N ILE A 38 3.81 -4.01 -8.09
CA ILE A 38 4.54 -2.75 -7.94
C ILE A 38 6.06 -2.95 -8.05
N GLN A 39 6.58 -4.02 -7.45
CA GLN A 39 8.00 -4.34 -7.54
C GLN A 39 8.41 -4.73 -8.98
N ARG A 40 7.56 -5.48 -9.70
CA ARG A 40 7.78 -5.81 -11.12
C ARG A 40 7.75 -4.55 -11.99
N ALA A 41 6.79 -3.66 -11.77
CA ALA A 41 6.70 -2.39 -12.47
C ALA A 41 7.92 -1.51 -12.22
N ALA A 42 8.38 -1.39 -10.96
CA ALA A 42 9.58 -0.63 -10.61
C ALA A 42 10.83 -1.16 -11.31
N ARG A 43 11.00 -2.49 -11.36
CA ARG A 43 12.11 -3.12 -12.09
C ARG A 43 12.04 -2.81 -13.58
N TYR A 44 10.87 -2.98 -14.20
CA TYR A 44 10.66 -2.69 -15.62
C TYR A 44 10.98 -1.23 -15.94
N LEU A 45 10.52 -0.29 -15.11
CA LEU A 45 10.78 1.14 -15.28
C LEU A 45 12.26 1.48 -15.17
N LYS A 46 12.98 0.87 -14.20
CA LYS A 46 14.44 1.01 -14.13
C LYS A 46 15.15 0.47 -15.36
N GLU A 47 14.74 -0.70 -15.87
CA GLU A 47 15.28 -1.26 -17.12
C GLU A 47 14.97 -0.37 -18.34
N LYS A 48 13.85 0.35 -18.30
CA LYS A 48 13.49 1.38 -19.27
C LYS A 48 14.16 2.72 -19.03
N GLY A 49 14.97 2.88 -18.00
CA GLY A 49 15.72 4.13 -17.74
C GLY A 49 14.87 5.24 -17.13
N ALA A 50 13.81 4.89 -16.38
CA ALA A 50 13.16 5.83 -15.48
C ALA A 50 14.10 6.18 -14.31
N GLU A 51 14.07 7.44 -13.89
CA GLU A 51 14.83 7.98 -12.78
C GLU A 51 13.93 8.16 -11.54
N ASP A 52 14.51 8.38 -10.36
CA ASP A 52 13.77 8.64 -9.10
C ASP A 52 12.63 7.65 -8.81
N VAL A 53 12.89 6.34 -8.96
CA VAL A 53 11.90 5.28 -8.74
C VAL A 53 11.76 4.97 -7.24
N ASP A 54 10.64 5.38 -6.64
CA ASP A 54 10.31 5.20 -5.22
C ASP A 54 9.04 4.38 -5.01
N ILE A 55 9.05 3.47 -4.03
CA ILE A 55 7.87 2.69 -3.62
C ILE A 55 7.45 3.11 -2.21
N LEU A 56 6.21 3.54 -2.05
CA LEU A 56 5.61 3.97 -0.80
C LEU A 56 4.47 3.01 -0.42
N ALA A 57 4.44 2.54 0.82
CA ALA A 57 3.30 1.81 1.37
C ALA A 57 2.37 2.76 2.12
N ARG A 58 1.13 2.90 1.66
CA ARG A 58 0.05 3.60 2.34
C ARG A 58 -0.83 2.59 3.07
N LEU A 59 -0.74 2.65 4.39
CA LEU A 59 -1.70 1.98 5.27
C LEU A 59 -3.04 2.73 5.19
N PRO A 60 -4.18 2.03 5.26
CA PRO A 60 -5.47 2.66 5.35
C PRO A 60 -5.49 3.48 6.65
N LYS A 61 -5.96 4.72 6.55
CA LYS A 61 -6.11 5.57 7.73
C LYS A 61 -6.98 4.82 8.72
N LYS A 62 -6.46 4.62 9.94
CA LYS A 62 -7.25 4.11 11.05
C LYS A 62 -8.34 5.16 11.32
N GLU A 63 -9.56 4.92 10.85
CA GLU A 63 -10.70 5.62 11.43
C GLU A 63 -10.68 5.25 12.91
N SER A 64 -10.43 6.26 13.74
CA SER A 64 -10.44 6.11 15.18
C SER A 64 -11.86 5.69 15.57
N SER A 65 -12.06 4.39 15.77
CA SER A 65 -13.26 3.88 16.40
C SER A 65 -13.29 4.49 17.80
N GLY A 66 -14.17 5.46 17.98
CA GLY A 66 -14.36 6.19 19.22
C GLY A 66 -14.72 5.29 20.41
N MET A 67 -14.63 5.92 21.58
CA MET A 67 -14.99 5.42 22.92
C MET A 67 -14.03 4.41 23.54
N PHE A 68 -12.98 4.95 24.16
CA PHE A 68 -12.55 4.40 25.45
C PHE A 68 -13.70 4.62 26.44
N PRO A 69 -14.24 3.58 27.11
CA PRO A 69 -15.23 3.78 28.16
C PRO A 69 -14.54 4.50 29.32
N VAL A 70 -14.91 5.76 29.54
CA VAL A 70 -14.68 6.42 30.83
C VAL A 70 -15.58 5.70 31.84
N ASN A 71 -14.96 4.90 32.71
CA ASN A 71 -15.65 4.31 33.86
C ASN A 71 -16.26 5.45 34.69
N ASN A 72 -17.56 5.35 34.91
CA ASN A 72 -18.31 6.17 35.85
C ASN A 72 -18.24 5.56 37.26
#